data_AF-A0A4U1YJ51-F1
#
_entry.id   AF-A0A4U1YJ51-F1
#
_cell.length_a   1.000
_cell.length_b   1.000
_cell.length_c   1.000
_cell.angle_alpha   90.00
_cell.angle_beta   90.00
_cell.angle_gamma   90.00
#
_symmetry.space_group_name_H-M   'P 1'
#
loop_
_entity.id
_entity.type
_entity.pdbx_description
1 polymer ?
#
loop_
_entity_poly.entity_id
_entity_poly.type
_entity_poly.pdbx_seq_one_letter_code
_entity_poly.pdbx_strand_id
1 'polypeptide(L)' 'MFQVKYLNNIIEQSHRKVKGKMNKALGWKSDKGAKATLAGIELWSMIKNRQLENPEGLSVW' A
#
# COMPACT_ATOMS: atom_id res chain seq x y z
N MET A 1 -1.04 16.78 -24.04
CA MET A 1 -1.77 15.50 -24.20
C MET A 1 -1.08 14.30 -23.52
N PHE A 2 0.23 14.08 -23.72
CA PHE A 2 0.96 12.95 -23.13
C PHE A 2 1.06 12.98 -21.59
N GLN A 3 1.23 14.15 -21.00
CA GLN A 3 1.41 14.31 -19.55
C GLN A 3 0.16 13.88 -18.76
N VAL A 4 -1.04 14.23 -19.25
CA VAL A 4 -2.33 13.84 -18.65
C VAL A 4 -2.53 12.32 -18.71
N LYS A 5 -2.21 11.71 -19.86
CA LYS A 5 -2.32 10.25 -20.05
C LYS A 5 -1.34 9.47 -19.16
N TYR A 6 -0.13 9.99 -18.97
CA TYR A 6 0.87 9.43 -18.08
C TYR A 6 0.42 9.46 -16.61
N LEU A 7 -0.09 10.61 -16.15
CA LEU A 7 -0.56 10.76 -14.78
C LEU A 7 -1.75 9.85 -14.48
N ASN A 8 -2.70 9.73 -15.42
CA ASN A 8 -3.80 8.79 -15.32
C ASN A 8 -3.32 7.34 -15.19
N ASN A 9 -2.30 6.95 -15.97
CA ASN A 9 -1.80 5.58 -15.93
C ASN A 9 -1.16 5.23 -14.56
N ILE A 10 -0.49 6.19 -13.91
CA ILE A 10 0.06 6.02 -12.54
C ILE A 10 -1.09 5.86 -11.53
N ILE A 11 -2.10 6.72 -11.60
CA ILE A 11 -3.26 6.69 -10.70
C ILE A 11 -4.01 5.36 -10.86
N GLU A 12 -4.28 4.95 -12.10
CA GLU A 12 -4.97 3.69 -12.40
C GLU A 12 -4.18 2.46 -11.93
N GLN A 13 -2.85 2.47 -12.06
CA GLN A 13 -2.00 1.38 -11.54
C GLN A 13 -2.05 1.28 -10.01
N SER A 14 -2.02 2.42 -9.31
CA SER A 14 -2.13 2.46 -7.85
C SER A 14 -3.45 1.83 -7.40
N HIS A 15 -4.57 2.25 -8.00
CA HIS A 15 -5.89 1.70 -7.70
C HIS A 15 -6.01 0.20 -7.99
N ARG A 16 -5.32 -0.31 -9.02
CA ARG A 16 -5.36 -1.73 -9.40
C ARG A 16 -4.86 -2.65 -8.28
N LYS A 17 -3.82 -2.24 -7.55
CA LYS A 17 -3.28 -3.02 -6.42
C LYS A 17 -4.28 -3.10 -5.28
N VAL A 18 -4.93 -1.99 -4.95
CA VAL A 18 -5.94 -1.91 -3.87
C VAL A 18 -7.18 -2.72 -4.24
N LYS A 19 -7.74 -2.50 -5.45
CA LYS A 19 -8.89 -3.25 -5.96
C LYS A 19 -8.62 -4.75 -6.04
N GLY A 20 -7.42 -5.15 -6.47
CA GLY A 20 -7.02 -6.55 -6.51
C GLY A 20 -7.02 -7.23 -5.14
N LYS A 21 -6.60 -6.53 -4.09
CA LYS A 21 -6.68 -7.03 -2.70
C LYS A 21 -8.11 -7.09 -2.19
N MET A 22 -8.91 -6.05 -2.44
CA MET A 22 -10.34 -6.06 -2.08
C MET A 22 -11.09 -7.23 -2.73
N ASN A 23 -10.88 -7.47 -4.02
CA ASN A 23 -11.54 -8.56 -4.74
C ASN A 23 -11.17 -9.94 -4.19
N LYS A 24 -9.90 -10.16 -3.82
CA LYS A 24 -9.44 -11.42 -3.22
C LYS A 24 -9.94 -11.63 -1.79
N ALA A 25 -10.14 -10.55 -1.04
CA ALA A 25 -10.56 -10.59 0.35
C ALA A 25 -12.09 -10.53 0.55
N LEU A 26 -12.88 -10.44 -0.54
CA LEU A 26 -14.32 -10.10 -0.50
C LEU A 26 -14.59 -8.77 0.24
N GLY A 27 -13.64 -7.83 0.13
CA GLY A 27 -13.64 -6.56 0.86
C GLY A 27 -13.03 -6.66 2.26
N TRP A 28 -12.92 -5.51 2.93
CA TRP A 28 -12.53 -5.45 4.33
C TRP A 28 -13.78 -5.38 5.22
N LYS A 29 -13.79 -6.14 6.31
CA LYS A 29 -14.92 -6.18 7.24
C LYS A 29 -15.06 -4.93 8.11
N SER A 30 -14.01 -4.10 8.20
CA SER A 30 -14.02 -2.84 8.95
C SER A 30 -12.98 -1.86 8.41
N ASP A 31 -13.23 -0.56 8.58
CA ASP A 31 -12.29 0.51 8.23
C ASP A 31 -10.97 0.39 9.02
N LYS A 32 -11.06 0.04 10.31
CA LYS A 32 -9.86 -0.21 11.15
C LYS A 32 -9.01 -1.34 10.59
N GLY A 33 -9.63 -2.44 10.14
CA GLY A 33 -8.92 -3.57 9.52
C GLY A 33 -8.30 -3.21 8.17
N ALA A 34 -8.99 -2.39 7.37
CA ALA A 34 -8.47 -1.88 6.11
C ALA A 34 -7.20 -1.03 6.32
N LYS A 35 -7.28 -0.05 7.24
CA LYS A 35 -6.16 0.84 7.60
C LYS A 35 -4.96 0.07 8.14
N ALA A 36 -5.18 -0.88 9.06
CA ALA A 36 -4.10 -1.72 9.59
C ALA A 36 -3.43 -2.56 8.48
N THR A 37 -4.21 -3.12 7.56
CA THR A 37 -3.68 -3.91 6.43
C THR A 37 -2.85 -3.03 5.49
N LEU A 38 -3.34 -1.84 5.14
CA LEU A 38 -2.63 -0.89 4.28
C LEU A 38 -1.32 -0.43 4.93
N ALA A 39 -1.34 -0.06 6.21
CA ALA A 39 -0.14 0.31 6.96
C ALA A 39 0.91 -0.81 7.02
N GLY A 40 0.48 -2.06 7.23
CA GLY A 40 1.39 -3.21 7.19
C GLY A 40 2.01 -3.45 5.81
N ILE A 41 1.28 -3.21 4.73
CA ILE A 41 1.80 -3.32 3.35
C ILE A 41 2.84 -2.22 3.09
N GLU A 42 2.58 -0.99 3.54
CA GLU A 42 3.51 0.13 3.43
C GLU A 42 4.79 -0.15 4.23
N LEU A 43 4.66 -0.56 5.49
CA LEU A 43 5.78 -0.96 6.35
C LEU A 43 6.64 -2.04 5.70
N TRP A 44 6.02 -3.11 5.17
CA TRP A 44 6.74 -4.17 4.46
C TRP A 44 7.49 -3.64 3.23
N SER A 45 6.89 -2.72 2.48
CA SER A 45 7.55 -2.11 1.32
C SER A 45 8.76 -1.26 1.75
N MET A 46 8.65 -0.50 2.84
CA MET A 46 9.75 0.31 3.38
C MET A 46 10.90 -0.58 3.86
N ILE A 47 10.61 -1.66 4.58
CA ILE A 47 11.59 -2.68 4.98
C ILE A 47 12.28 -3.27 3.75
N LYS A 48 11.49 -3.74 2.77
CA LYS A 48 12.01 -4.38 1.54
C LYS A 48 12.93 -3.45 0.76
N ASN A 49 12.60 -2.17 0.70
CA ASN A 49 13.36 -1.17 -0.02
C ASN A 49 14.51 -0.54 0.81
N ARG A 50 14.72 -1.01 2.06
CA ARG A 50 15.71 -0.45 3.00
C ARG A 50 15.54 1.06 3.25
N GLN A 51 14.31 1.54 3.22
CA GLN A 51 13.96 2.96 3.39
C GLN A 51 13.65 3.31 4.86
N LEU A 52 14.17 2.52 5.81
CA LEU A 52 14.00 2.78 7.23
C LEU A 52 15.17 3.64 7.71
N GLU A 53 14.89 4.89 8.08
CA GLU A 53 15.91 5.80 8.63
C GLU A 53 16.35 5.39 10.04
N ASN A 54 15.50 4.67 10.79
CA ASN A 54 15.83 4.13 12.10
C ASN A 54 15.23 2.72 12.29
N PRO A 55 15.94 1.65 11.90
CA PRO A 55 15.48 0.27 12.07
C PRO A 55 15.38 -0.18 13.55
N GLU A 56 15.96 0.56 14.50
CA GLU A 56 15.99 0.20 15.93
C GLU A 56 14.71 0.63 16.69
N GLY A 57 13.92 1.56 16.13
CA GLY A 57 12.65 2.00 16.71
C GLY A 57 11.46 1.06 16.43
N LEU A 58 11.64 0.10 15.52
CA LEU A 58 10.68 -0.98 15.26
C LEU A 58 11.02 -2.14 16.18
N SER A 59 10.74 -2.00 17.48
CA SER A 59 10.86 -3.12 18.42
C SER A 59 10.09 -4.31 17.84
N VAL A 60 10.75 -5.47 17.75
CA VAL A 60 10.13 -6.71 17.27
C VAL A 60 9.28 -7.33 18.39
N TRP A 61 8.58 -6.53 19.18
CA TRP A 61 7.63 -6.92 20.22
C TRP A 61 6.73 -5.72 20.53
#